data_AF-A0A1V5R4W1-F1
#
_entry.id   AF-A0A1V5R4W1-F1
#
_cell.length_a   1.000
_cell.length_b   1.000
_cell.length_c   1.000
_cell.angle_alpha   90.00
_cell.angle_beta   90.00
_cell.angle_gamma   90.00
#
_symmetry.space_group_name_H-M   'P 1'
#
loop_
_entity.id
_entity.type
_entity.pdbx_description
1 polymer ?
#
loop_
_entity_poly.entity_id
_entity_poly.type
_entity_poly.pdbx_seq_one_letter_code
_entity_poly.pdbx_strand_id
1 'polypeptide(L)' 'MEKPNKQRFTMLLSGDLLERARNTVYWTPGITMVSLAEEGLKMVLERFEKERGSSFPHRKEELKSGRPII' A
#
# COMPACT_ATOMS: atom_id res chain seq x y z
N MET A 1 -11.81 20.10 12.15
CA MET A 1 -11.04 19.32 11.16
C MET A 1 -10.70 17.98 11.79
N GLU A 2 -11.28 16.89 11.28
CA GLU A 2 -10.91 15.54 11.72
C GLU A 2 -9.43 15.29 11.43
N LYS A 3 -8.71 14.74 12.40
CA LYS A 3 -7.31 14.34 12.19
C LYS A 3 -7.30 13.17 11.19
N PRO A 4 -6.42 13.19 10.18
CA PRO A 4 -6.30 12.05 9.27
C PRO A 4 -5.93 10.80 10.09
N ASN A 5 -6.76 9.75 9.98
CA ASN A 5 -6.55 8.47 10.65
C ASN A 5 -5.39 7.72 9.98
N LYS A 6 -4.16 8.11 10.32
CA LYS A 6 -2.94 7.47 9.81
C LYS A 6 -2.57 6.29 10.68
N GLN A 7 -2.46 5.11 10.08
CA GLN A 7 -1.98 3.89 10.74
C GLN A 7 -0.52 3.60 10.38
N ARG A 8 0.25 3.10 11.36
CA ARG A 8 1.64 2.67 11.12
C ARG A 8 1.64 1.28 10.50
N PHE A 9 2.32 1.15 9.36
CA PHE A 9 2.53 -0.11 8.68
C PHE A 9 4.02 -0.32 8.43
N THR A 10 4.56 -1.44 8.89
CA THR A 10 5.96 -1.82 8.70
C THR A 10 6.01 -3.12 7.92
N MET A 11 6.77 -3.13 6.83
CA MET A 11 6.99 -4.32 6.00
C MET A 11 8.44 -4.39 5.54
N LEU A 12 8.88 -5.58 5.17
CA LEU A 12 10.17 -5.79 4.51
C LEU A 12 9.96 -5.77 2.99
N LEU A 13 10.78 -4.98 2.29
CA LEU A 13 10.83 -4.91 0.83
C LEU A 13 12.24 -5.29 0.36
N SER A 14 12.37 -5.72 -0.91
CA SER A 14 13.69 -5.92 -1.50
C SER A 14 14.48 -4.60 -1.52
N GLY A 15 15.79 -4.69 -1.31
CA GLY A 15 16.68 -3.53 -1.30
C GLY A 15 16.60 -2.74 -2.59
N ASP A 16 16.64 -3.43 -3.73
CA ASP A 16 16.60 -2.81 -5.07
C ASP A 16 15.31 -2.03 -5.31
N LEU A 17 14.16 -2.55 -4.86
CA LEU A 17 12.88 -1.84 -4.98
C LEU A 17 12.89 -0.57 -4.14
N LEU A 18 13.41 -0.66 -2.92
CA LEU A 18 13.45 0.47 -2.00
C LEU A 18 14.42 1.57 -2.48
N GLU A 19 15.54 1.18 -3.07
CA GLU A 19 16.54 2.10 -3.66
C GLU A 19 15.95 2.81 -4.89
N ARG A 20 15.29 2.07 -5.79
CA ARG A 20 14.53 2.66 -6.92
C ARG A 20 13.43 3.62 -6.46
N ALA A 21 12.69 3.27 -5.40
CA ALA A 21 11.64 4.14 -4.85
C ALA A 21 12.23 5.44 -4.29
N ARG A 22 13.35 5.37 -3.57
CA ARG A 22 14.06 6.57 -3.06
C ARG A 22 14.53 7.46 -4.20
N ASN A 23 15.14 6.88 -5.23
CA ASN A 23 15.60 7.63 -6.41
C ASN A 23 14.42 8.33 -7.11
N THR A 24 13.29 7.65 -7.25
CA THR A 24 12.07 8.22 -7.85
C THR A 24 11.57 9.43 -7.05
N VAL A 25 11.45 9.30 -5.73
CA VAL A 25 11.00 10.39 -4.85
C VAL A 25 11.98 11.56 -4.85
N TYR A 26 13.29 11.28 -4.86
CA TYR A 26 14.32 12.31 -4.90
C TYR A 26 14.20 13.20 -6.15
N TRP A 27 13.98 12.60 -7.32
CA TRP A 27 13.91 13.30 -8.60
C TRP A 27 12.52 13.83 -8.96
N THR A 28 11.50 13.60 -8.14
CA THR A 28 10.12 14.00 -8.43
C THR A 28 9.63 14.98 -7.38
N PRO A 29 9.64 16.30 -7.67
CA PRO A 29 9.14 17.31 -6.73
C PRO A 29 7.68 17.05 -6.33
N GLY A 30 7.39 17.19 -5.04
CA GLY A 30 6.02 17.11 -4.53
C GLY A 30 5.51 15.71 -4.17
N ILE A 31 6.29 14.65 -4.40
CA ILE A 31 5.95 13.31 -3.89
C ILE A 31 6.82 12.94 -2.68
N THR A 32 6.30 12.01 -1.87
CA THR A 32 7.00 11.45 -0.71
C THR A 32 7.01 9.93 -0.80
N MET A 33 7.87 9.26 -0.02
CA MET A 33 7.82 7.80 0.10
C MET A 33 6.44 7.29 0.55
N VAL A 34 5.77 8.04 1.42
CA VAL A 34 4.42 7.69 1.91
C VAL A 34 3.40 7.80 0.78
N SER A 35 3.37 8.92 0.06
CA SER A 35 2.41 9.09 -1.05
C SER A 35 2.67 8.10 -2.18
N LEU A 36 3.93 7.77 -2.48
CA LEU A 36 4.29 6.73 -3.44
C LEU A 36 3.77 5.35 -3.01
N ALA A 37 3.94 4.99 -1.74
CA ALA A 37 3.46 3.72 -1.21
C ALA A 37 1.92 3.64 -1.18
N GLU A 38 1.24 4.71 -0.77
CA GLU A 38 -0.22 4.79 -0.78
C GLU A 38 -0.78 4.65 -2.21
N GLU A 39 -0.19 5.36 -3.17
CA GLU A 39 -0.61 5.29 -4.57
C GLU A 39 -0.37 3.90 -5.16
N GLY A 40 0.81 3.31 -4.90
CA GLY A 40 1.13 1.94 -5.31
C GLY A 40 0.13 0.91 -4.76
N LEU A 41 -0.23 1.02 -3.48
CA LEU A 41 -1.23 0.15 -2.87
C LEU A 41 -2.61 0.33 -3.50
N LYS A 42 -3.07 1.57 -3.70
CA LYS A 42 -4.36 1.86 -4.36
C LYS A 42 -4.43 1.26 -5.76
N MET A 43 -3.41 1.49 -6.59
CA MET A 43 -3.37 0.96 -7.95
C MET A 43 -3.51 -0.57 -7.99
N VAL A 44 -2.85 -1.28 -7.08
CA VAL A 44 -2.92 -2.75 -7.02
C VAL A 44 -4.29 -3.22 -6.51
N LEU A 45 -4.86 -2.56 -5.51
CA LEU A 45 -6.20 -2.87 -5.00
C LEU A 45 -7.27 -2.66 -6.07
N GLU A 46 -7.28 -1.50 -6.74
CA GLU A 46 -8.19 -1.19 -7.83
C GLU A 46 -8.08 -2.19 -8.97
N ARG A 47 -6.87 -2.65 -9.30
CA ARG A 47 -6.66 -3.72 -10.29
C ARG A 47 -7.38 -5.01 -9.87
N PHE A 48 -7.23 -5.46 -8.62
CA PHE A 48 -7.90 -6.66 -8.15
C PHE A 48 -9.43 -6.52 -8.10
N GLU A 49 -9.94 -5.37 -7.68
CA GLU A 49 -11.38 -5.10 -7.67
C GLU A 49 -11.95 -5.07 -9.08
N LYS A 50 -11.22 -4.50 -10.04
CA LYS A 50 -11.58 -4.53 -11.46
C LYS A 50 -11.60 -5.94 -12.03
N GLU A 51 -10.57 -6.76 -11.74
CA GLU A 51 -10.51 -8.16 -12.16
C GLU A 51 -11.64 -9.00 -11.56
N ARG A 52 -12.03 -8.72 -10.31
CA ARG A 52 -13.17 -9.35 -9.64
C ARG A 52 -14.53 -8.85 -10.16
N GLY A 53 -14.59 -7.62 -10.67
CA GLY A 53 -15.83 -6.93 -11.04
C GLY A 53 -16.56 -6.28 -9.86
N SER A 54 -15.97 -6.27 -8.66
CA SER A 54 -16.53 -5.65 -7.46
C SER A 54 -15.46 -5.37 -6.41
N SER A 55 -15.73 -4.46 -5.47
CA SER A 55 -14.92 -4.32 -4.27
C SER A 55 -14.93 -5.60 -3.41
N PHE A 56 -13.90 -5.78 -2.58
CA PHE A 56 -13.84 -6.89 -1.64
C PHE A 56 -14.78 -6.64 -0.46
N PRO A 57 -15.55 -7.66 0.00
CA PRO A 57 -16.37 -7.51 1.20
C PRO A 57 -15.49 -7.31 2.44
N HIS A 58 -16.06 -6.72 3.49
CA HIS A 58 -15.37 -6.60 4.77
C HIS A 58 -14.94 -7.98 5.27
N ARG A 59 -13.71 -8.06 5.81
CA ARG A 59 -13.16 -9.31 6.37
C ARG A 59 -14.06 -9.81 7.49
N LYS A 60 -14.27 -11.13 7.57
CA LYS A 60 -15.07 -11.75 8.65
C LYS A 60 -14.32 -11.80 9.98
N GLU A 61 -12.99 -11.81 9.93
CA GLU A 61 -12.09 -11.89 11.07
C GLU A 61 -10.85 -11.04 10.81
N GLU A 62 -10.11 -10.66 11.86
CA GLU A 62 -8.85 -9.96 11.71
C GLU A 62 -7.76 -10.84 11.09
N LEU A 63 -6.85 -10.20 10.34
CA LEU A 63 -5.66 -10.88 9.84
C LEU A 63 -4.79 -11.27 11.03
N LYS A 64 -4.62 -12.57 11.27
CA LYS A 64 -3.63 -13.07 12.22
C LYS A 64 -2.25 -12.73 11.67
N SER A 65 -1.45 -12.02 12.47
CA SER A 65 -0.12 -11.56 12.06
C SER A 65 0.72 -12.71 11.47
N GLY A 66 1.20 -12.54 10.25
CA GLY A 66 2.19 -13.44 9.64
C GLY A 66 1.68 -14.74 9.02
N ARG A 67 0.36 -14.99 8.94
CA ARG A 67 -0.17 -16.17 8.25
C ARG A 67 -1.03 -15.77 7.04
N PRO A 68 -0.72 -16.29 5.83
CA PRO A 68 -1.64 -16.20 4.70
C PRO A 68 -3.00 -16.80 5.09
N ILE A 69 -4.08 -16.19 4.58
CA ILE A 69 -5.37 -16.87 4.54
C ILE A 69 -5.22 -17.95 3.46
N ILE A 70 -5.08 -19.20 3.89
CA ILE A 70 -5.09 -20.37 2.99
C ILE A 70 -6.51 -20.90 2.92
#